data_AF-A0A0P0WU98-F1
#
_entry.id   AF-A0A0P0WU98-F1
#
_cell.length_a   1.000
_cell.length_b   1.000
_cell.length_c   1.000
_cell.angle_alpha   90.00
_cell.angle_beta   90.00
_cell.angle_gamma   90.00
#
_symmetry.space_group_name_H-M   'P 1'
#
loop_
_entity.id
_entity.type
_entity.pdbx_description
1 polymer ?
#
loop_
_entity_poly.entity_id
_entity_poly.type
_entity_poly.pdbx_seq_one_letter_code
_entity_poly.pdbx_strand_id
1 'polypeptide(L)'
;DANVNPKKTTVLFRGYSASHFSGGQWNSGGSCDKETEPIRNEQYLSTYPPKMSILEDVIHKMKTPVVYLNITRMTDYRKDAHPSIYRKRNLTEDERRSPERYQDCSHWCLPGVPDSWNELLYAQLLIKQHQMLQQ
;
A
#
# COMPACT_ATOMS: atom_id res chain seq x y z
N ASP A 1 -1.18 19.10 -15.10
CA ASP A 1 0.06 18.48 -15.62
C ASP A 1 1.05 19.48 -16.25
N ALA A 2 0.76 20.78 -16.25
CA ALA A 2 1.55 21.83 -16.95
C ALA A 2 2.95 22.15 -16.39
N ASN A 3 3.29 21.69 -15.18
CA ASN A 3 4.54 22.08 -14.49
C ASN A 3 5.64 21.00 -14.54
N VAL A 4 5.44 19.91 -15.27
CA VAL A 4 6.40 18.81 -15.36
C VAL A 4 7.07 18.84 -16.71
N ASN A 5 8.41 18.86 -16.73
CA ASN A 5 9.18 18.63 -17.95
C ASN A 5 9.45 17.11 -18.10
N PRO A 6 8.74 16.39 -18.99
CA PRO A 6 8.86 14.94 -19.12
C PRO A 6 10.24 14.48 -19.63
N LYS A 7 11.01 15.37 -20.27
CA LYS A 7 12.39 15.07 -20.70
C LYS A 7 13.37 15.02 -19.52
N LYS A 8 13.05 15.68 -18.41
CA LYS A 8 13.92 15.76 -17.22
C LYS A 8 13.37 15.02 -16.01
N THR A 9 12.06 14.81 -15.95
CA THR A 9 11.36 14.29 -14.79
C THR A 9 10.54 13.06 -15.17
N THR A 10 10.61 12.00 -14.38
CA THR A 10 9.61 10.93 -14.39
C THR A 10 8.76 11.05 -13.15
N VAL A 11 7.45 11.08 -13.37
CA VAL A 11 6.46 11.13 -12.29
C VAL A 11 6.01 9.71 -12.02
N LEU A 12 6.04 9.31 -10.76
CA LEU A 12 5.47 8.06 -10.30
C LEU A 12 4.29 8.34 -9.39
N PHE A 13 3.26 7.50 -9.47
CA PHE A 13 2.15 7.53 -8.54
C PHE A 13 1.97 6.16 -7.92
N ARG A 14 1.99 6.08 -6.58
CA ARG A 14 1.75 4.85 -5.83
C ARG A 14 0.27 4.70 -5.55
N GLY A 15 -0.30 3.54 -5.88
CA GLY A 15 -1.69 3.21 -5.57
C GLY A 15 -2.01 3.22 -4.08
N TYR A 16 -3.30 3.01 -3.78
CA TYR A 16 -3.80 2.93 -2.41
C TYR A 16 -3.20 1.72 -1.66
N SER A 17 -2.78 1.94 -0.42
CA SER A 17 -2.33 0.90 0.50
C SER A 17 -3.53 0.42 1.33
N ALA A 18 -3.84 -0.87 1.26
CA ALA A 18 -4.94 -1.46 2.01
C ALA A 18 -4.70 -1.40 3.54
N SER A 19 -5.81 -1.32 4.28
CA SER A 19 -5.87 -1.53 5.73
C SER A 19 -6.74 -2.76 6.02
N HIS A 20 -6.40 -3.54 7.05
CA HIS A 20 -7.09 -4.80 7.32
C HIS A 20 -7.66 -4.83 8.74
N PHE A 21 -8.97 -4.63 8.86
CA PHE A 21 -9.71 -4.76 10.11
C PHE A 21 -10.65 -5.96 9.99
N SER A 22 -10.23 -7.11 10.53
CA SER A 22 -10.98 -8.37 10.52
C SER A 22 -12.06 -8.34 11.60
N GLY A 23 -13.29 -8.77 11.28
CA GLY A 23 -14.40 -8.81 12.24
C GLY A 23 -15.08 -7.47 12.56
N GLY A 24 -14.70 -6.37 11.90
CA GLY A 24 -15.31 -5.06 12.11
C GLY A 24 -14.55 -3.92 11.42
N GLN A 25 -14.99 -2.67 11.62
CA GLN A 25 -14.22 -1.49 11.21
C GLN A 25 -13.19 -1.13 12.29
N TRP A 26 -12.27 -0.23 11.95
CA TRP A 26 -11.26 0.30 12.86
C TRP A 26 -11.83 0.88 14.17
N ASN A 27 -13.08 1.36 14.15
CA ASN A 27 -13.78 1.93 15.31
C ASN A 27 -14.89 1.03 15.88
N SER A 28 -15.11 -0.16 15.32
CA SER A 28 -16.22 -1.04 15.71
C SER A 28 -15.80 -2.49 15.99
N GLY A 29 -14.54 -2.70 16.37
CA GLY A 29 -14.03 -4.00 16.83
C GLY A 29 -13.24 -4.80 15.81
N GLY A 30 -12.84 -4.20 14.68
CA GLY A 30 -11.98 -4.88 13.72
C GLY A 30 -10.51 -4.93 14.17
N SER A 31 -9.82 -6.04 13.87
CA SER A 31 -8.43 -6.28 14.30
C SER A 31 -7.58 -6.99 13.23
N CYS A 32 -6.26 -7.03 13.41
CA CYS A 32 -5.32 -7.75 12.52
C CYS A 32 -4.26 -8.58 13.28
N ASP A 33 -4.28 -8.61 14.61
CA ASP A 33 -3.33 -9.33 15.46
C ASP A 33 -3.28 -10.84 15.24
N LYS A 34 -4.37 -11.42 14.71
CA LYS A 34 -4.50 -12.86 14.48
C LYS A 34 -4.21 -13.27 13.04
N GLU A 35 -3.91 -12.31 12.18
CA GLU A 35 -3.61 -12.55 10.77
C GLU A 35 -2.11 -12.81 10.62
N THR A 36 -1.73 -14.06 10.35
CA THR A 36 -0.32 -14.48 10.24
C THR A 36 0.05 -14.98 8.85
N GLU A 37 -0.91 -15.07 7.94
CA GLU A 37 -0.75 -15.57 6.58
C GLU A 37 -1.48 -14.65 5.59
N PRO A 38 -0.93 -14.47 4.38
CA PRO A 38 -1.60 -13.71 3.34
C PRO A 38 -2.89 -14.39 2.91
N ILE A 39 -3.80 -13.61 2.34
CA ILE A 39 -4.98 -14.14 1.65
C ILE A 39 -4.51 -15.01 0.48
N ARG A 40 -4.99 -16.25 0.39
CA ARG A 40 -4.68 -17.17 -0.71
C ARG A 40 -5.84 -17.38 -1.68
N ASN A 41 -7.07 -17.14 -1.22
CA ASN A 41 -8.28 -17.26 -2.03
C ASN A 41 -8.82 -15.87 -2.34
N GLU A 42 -8.89 -15.55 -3.64
CA GLU A 42 -9.33 -14.26 -4.16
C GLU A 42 -10.75 -13.87 -3.74
N GLN A 43 -11.61 -14.83 -3.39
CA GLN A 43 -12.95 -14.58 -2.89
C GLN A 43 -12.97 -13.75 -1.59
N TYR A 44 -11.89 -13.79 -0.80
CA TYR A 44 -11.76 -13.01 0.44
C TYR A 44 -11.14 -11.63 0.23
N LEU A 45 -10.78 -11.27 -1.00
CA LEU A 45 -10.27 -9.94 -1.31
C LEU A 45 -11.37 -8.90 -1.26
N SER A 46 -10.98 -7.69 -0.90
CA SER A 46 -11.87 -6.54 -0.90
C SER A 46 -12.27 -6.16 -2.33
N THR A 47 -13.48 -5.61 -2.50
CA THR A 47 -13.84 -4.95 -3.76
C THR A 47 -12.81 -3.87 -4.08
N TYR A 48 -12.38 -3.78 -5.35
CA TYR A 48 -11.40 -2.78 -5.75
C TYR A 48 -11.93 -1.37 -5.42
N PRO A 49 -11.19 -0.52 -4.70
CA PRO A 49 -11.76 0.73 -4.21
C PRO A 49 -12.16 1.66 -5.37
N PRO A 50 -13.38 2.21 -5.43
CA PRO A 50 -13.83 3.07 -6.53
C PRO A 50 -12.94 4.30 -6.76
N LYS A 51 -12.33 4.82 -5.68
CA LYS A 51 -11.34 5.91 -5.75
C LYS A 51 -10.12 5.59 -6.62
N MET A 52 -9.77 4.30 -6.74
CA MET A 52 -8.66 3.87 -7.58
C MET A 52 -9.02 3.86 -9.06
N SER A 53 -10.25 3.47 -9.42
CA SER A 53 -10.75 3.63 -10.79
C SER A 53 -10.77 5.10 -11.21
N ILE A 54 -11.17 6.01 -10.30
CA ILE A 54 -11.10 7.46 -10.55
C ILE A 54 -9.65 7.92 -10.77
N LEU A 55 -8.70 7.45 -9.94
CA LEU A 55 -7.29 7.77 -10.13
C LEU A 55 -6.78 7.28 -11.49
N GLU A 56 -7.09 6.04 -11.86
CA GLU A 56 -6.69 5.43 -13.13
C GLU A 56 -7.25 6.23 -14.33
N ASP A 57 -8.52 6.63 -14.26
CA ASP A 57 -9.14 7.50 -15.26
C ASP A 57 -8.46 8.87 -15.37
N VAL A 58 -8.07 9.45 -14.23
CA VAL A 58 -7.34 10.73 -14.21
C VAL A 58 -5.96 10.55 -14.83
N ILE A 59 -5.20 9.54 -14.43
CA ILE A 59 -3.87 9.23 -14.98
C ILE A 59 -3.96 9.03 -16.50
N HIS A 60 -4.96 8.29 -16.98
CA HIS A 60 -5.17 8.05 -18.42
C HIS A 60 -5.40 9.34 -19.22
N LYS A 61 -6.01 10.36 -18.61
CA LYS A 61 -6.32 11.65 -19.24
C LYS A 61 -5.20 12.69 -19.13
N MET A 62 -4.13 12.40 -18.41
CA MET A 62 -3.00 13.33 -18.25
C MET A 62 -2.13 13.40 -19.50
N LYS A 63 -1.68 14.59 -19.88
CA LYS A 63 -0.69 14.79 -20.95
C LYS A 63 0.72 14.39 -20.50
N THR A 64 1.04 14.63 -19.23
CA THR A 64 2.32 14.21 -18.64
C THR A 64 2.27 12.71 -18.32
N PRO A 65 3.20 11.90 -18.85
CA PRO A 65 3.26 10.48 -18.53
C PRO A 65 3.51 10.25 -17.04
N VAL A 66 2.69 9.39 -16.42
CA VAL A 66 2.82 8.97 -15.03
C VAL A 66 3.03 7.46 -15.00
N VAL A 67 4.09 7.03 -14.32
CA VAL A 67 4.31 5.61 -14.02
C VAL A 67 3.46 5.24 -12.82
N TYR A 68 2.42 4.44 -13.05
CA TYR A 68 1.52 4.01 -11.98
C TYR A 68 2.03 2.72 -11.33
N LEU A 69 2.38 2.81 -10.05
CA LEU A 69 2.71 1.65 -9.21
C LEU A 69 1.41 1.13 -8.58
N ASN A 70 0.72 0.22 -9.29
CA ASN A 70 -0.54 -0.36 -8.84
C ASN A 70 -0.32 -1.40 -7.74
N ILE A 71 -0.11 -0.92 -6.52
CA ILE A 71 0.11 -1.78 -5.34
C ILE A 71 -1.21 -2.22 -4.68
N THR A 72 -2.36 -1.66 -5.07
CA THR A 72 -3.59 -1.77 -4.28
C THR A 72 -4.05 -3.20 -4.09
N ARG A 73 -4.12 -3.96 -5.18
CA ARG A 73 -4.49 -5.38 -5.09
C ARG A 73 -3.39 -6.19 -4.38
N MET A 74 -2.12 -5.88 -4.62
CA MET A 74 -1.00 -6.57 -3.95
C MET A 74 -1.06 -6.41 -2.44
N THR A 75 -1.40 -5.22 -1.94
CA THR A 75 -1.50 -4.97 -0.50
C THR A 75 -2.72 -5.62 0.14
N ASP A 76 -3.82 -5.78 -0.58
CA ASP A 76 -5.05 -6.43 -0.09
C ASP A 76 -4.84 -7.91 0.23
N TYR A 77 -3.88 -8.56 -0.42
CA TYR A 77 -3.46 -9.92 -0.04
C TYR A 77 -2.76 -9.99 1.32
N ARG A 78 -2.19 -8.88 1.82
CA ARG A 78 -1.17 -8.89 2.87
C ARG A 78 -1.70 -8.52 4.25
N LYS A 79 -2.87 -9.03 4.62
CA LYS A 79 -3.44 -8.85 5.97
C LYS A 79 -2.50 -9.27 7.12
N ASP A 80 -1.51 -10.11 6.84
CA ASP A 80 -0.49 -10.62 7.74
C ASP A 80 0.63 -9.63 8.11
N ALA A 81 0.80 -8.56 7.35
CA ALA A 81 2.04 -7.78 7.38
C ALA A 81 1.97 -6.46 8.16
N HIS A 82 0.91 -6.27 8.95
CA HIS A 82 0.72 -5.08 9.78
C HIS A 82 1.44 -5.21 11.14
N PRO A 83 1.90 -4.10 11.74
CA PRO A 83 2.46 -4.11 13.10
C PRO A 83 1.47 -4.57 14.17
N SER A 84 0.17 -4.35 13.95
CA SER A 84 -0.88 -4.69 14.91
C SER A 84 -0.56 -4.13 16.31
N ILE A 85 -0.54 -4.98 17.34
CA ILE A 85 -0.22 -4.63 18.73
C ILE A 85 1.24 -4.20 18.93
N TYR A 86 2.13 -4.51 17.99
CA TYR A 86 3.57 -4.23 18.06
C TYR A 86 3.98 -2.86 17.51
N ARG A 87 3.01 -1.99 17.21
CA ARG A 87 3.24 -0.67 16.60
C ARG A 87 4.21 0.27 17.35
N LYS A 88 4.41 0.07 18.66
CA LYS A 88 5.37 0.85 19.46
C LYS A 88 5.92 0.05 20.64
N ARG A 89 7.13 0.37 21.07
CA ARG A 89 7.85 -0.33 22.16
C ARG A 89 7.25 -0.08 23.55
N ASN A 90 6.95 1.17 23.86
CA ASN A 90 6.51 1.59 25.19
C ASN A 90 5.00 1.80 25.21
N LEU A 91 4.27 0.77 25.65
CA LEU A 91 2.82 0.81 25.84
C LEU A 91 2.45 1.42 27.20
N THR A 92 1.41 2.25 27.22
CA THR A 92 0.76 2.72 28.45
C THR A 92 0.07 1.55 29.17
N GLU A 93 -0.32 1.73 30.43
CA GLU A 93 -1.07 0.69 31.15
C GLU A 93 -2.37 0.30 30.44
N ASP A 94 -3.13 1.29 29.96
CA ASP A 94 -4.39 1.06 29.25
C ASP A 94 -4.18 0.27 27.95
N GLU A 95 -3.12 0.59 27.21
CA GLU A 95 -2.76 -0.13 25.99
C GLU A 95 -2.35 -1.58 26.27
N ARG A 96 -1.67 -1.84 27.40
CA ARG A 96 -1.34 -3.20 27.82
C ARG A 96 -2.57 -4.00 28.26
N ARG A 97 -3.55 -3.34 28.89
CA ARG A 97 -4.81 -3.96 29.31
C ARG A 97 -5.74 -4.27 28.15
N SER A 98 -5.66 -3.52 27.05
CA SER A 98 -6.55 -3.70 25.90
C SER A 98 -5.83 -3.48 24.56
N PRO A 99 -4.81 -4.29 24.23
CA PRO A 99 -3.97 -4.08 23.06
C PRO A 99 -4.76 -4.10 21.75
N GLU A 100 -5.87 -4.86 21.73
CA GLU A 100 -6.78 -4.95 20.58
C GLU A 100 -7.43 -3.61 20.19
N ARG A 101 -7.60 -2.68 21.15
CA ARG A 101 -8.17 -1.35 20.88
C ARG A 101 -7.16 -0.38 20.25
N TYR A 102 -5.87 -0.73 20.28
CA TYR A 102 -4.78 0.15 19.88
C TYR A 102 -3.92 -0.46 18.78
N GLN A 103 -4.42 -1.46 18.06
CA GLN A 103 -3.69 -2.10 16.96
C GLN A 103 -3.49 -1.13 15.80
N ASP A 104 -2.35 -1.26 15.14
CA ASP A 104 -2.09 -0.61 13.87
C ASP A 104 -2.28 -1.60 12.73
N CYS A 105 -3.39 -1.46 12.00
CA CYS A 105 -3.72 -2.26 10.82
C CYS A 105 -3.70 -1.44 9.52
N SER A 106 -2.96 -0.32 9.51
CA SER A 106 -2.86 0.57 8.34
C SER A 106 -1.41 0.81 7.91
N HIS A 107 -0.45 0.78 8.84
CA HIS A 107 0.99 0.80 8.55
C HIS A 107 1.53 -0.61 8.37
N TRP A 108 2.79 -0.75 7.96
CA TRP A 108 3.41 -2.02 7.65
C TRP A 108 4.65 -2.27 8.50
N CYS A 109 4.88 -3.54 8.85
CA CYS A 109 6.17 -3.95 9.41
C CYS A 109 7.30 -3.73 8.40
N LEU A 110 8.52 -3.50 8.92
CA LEU A 110 9.76 -3.50 8.16
C LEU A 110 10.75 -4.49 8.78
N PRO A 111 11.41 -5.35 7.99
CA PRO A 111 11.19 -5.57 6.54
C PRO A 111 9.78 -6.12 6.26
N GLY A 112 9.24 -5.87 5.06
CA GLY A 112 7.87 -6.25 4.72
C GLY A 112 7.33 -5.68 3.40
N VAL A 113 6.01 -5.45 3.37
CA VAL A 113 5.27 -5.01 2.16
C VAL A 113 5.85 -3.77 1.48
N PRO A 114 6.32 -2.72 2.20
CA PRO A 114 6.94 -1.56 1.57
C PRO A 114 8.22 -1.87 0.78
N ASP A 115 8.92 -2.96 1.09
CA ASP A 115 10.12 -3.37 0.36
C ASP A 115 9.76 -3.74 -1.08
N SER A 116 8.65 -4.48 -1.29
CA SER A 116 8.15 -4.79 -2.64
C SER A 116 7.72 -3.54 -3.41
N TRP A 117 7.23 -2.49 -2.74
CA TRP A 117 6.94 -1.22 -3.42
C TRP A 117 8.22 -0.53 -3.90
N ASN A 118 9.28 -0.60 -3.10
CA ASN A 118 10.59 -0.09 -3.46
C ASN A 118 11.24 -0.90 -4.59
N GLU A 119 11.03 -2.22 -4.63
CA GLU A 119 11.45 -3.07 -5.76
C GLU A 119 10.75 -2.67 -7.06
N LEU A 120 9.43 -2.42 -7.02
CA LEU A 120 8.69 -1.91 -8.18
C LEU A 120 9.21 -0.54 -8.62
N LEU A 121 9.46 0.38 -7.69
CA LEU A 121 10.06 1.68 -7.99
C LEU A 121 11.44 1.51 -8.65
N TYR A 122 12.29 0.68 -8.07
CA TYR A 122 13.64 0.43 -8.57
C TYR A 122 13.61 -0.16 -10.00
N ALA A 123 12.75 -1.13 -10.25
CA ALA A 123 12.56 -1.69 -11.58
C ALA A 123 12.14 -0.63 -12.62
N GLN A 124 11.23 0.27 -12.27
CA GLN A 124 10.81 1.36 -13.15
C GLN A 124 11.95 2.34 -13.46
N LEU A 125 12.79 2.65 -12.48
CA LEU A 125 13.97 3.49 -12.67
C LEU A 125 14.98 2.82 -13.62
N LEU A 126 15.22 1.51 -13.47
CA LEU A 126 16.11 0.76 -14.35
C LEU A 126 15.58 0.69 -15.79
N ILE A 127 14.28 0.41 -15.97
CA ILE A 127 13.64 0.39 -17.29
C ILE A 127 13.82 1.74 -17.98
N LYS A 128 13.56 2.85 -17.28
CA LYS A 128 13.74 4.19 -17.83
C LYS A 128 15.19 4.48 -18.16
N GLN A 129 16.14 4.10 -17.30
CA GLN A 129 17.57 4.26 -17.57
C GLN A 129 17.98 3.51 -18.84
N HIS A 130 17.54 2.26 -19.00
CA HIS A 130 17.83 1.47 -20.18
C HIS A 130 17.27 2.11 -21.46
N GLN A 131 16.02 2.59 -21.42
CA GLN A 131 15.41 3.30 -22.56
C GLN A 131 16.17 4.56 -22.96
N MET A 132 16.72 5.31 -22.01
CA MET A 132 17.54 6.50 -22.29
C MET A 132 18.91 6.16 -22.89
N LEU A 133 19.48 4.99 -22.57
CA LEU A 133 20.77 4.56 -23.10
C LEU A 133 20.67 3.97 -24.52
N GLN A 134 19.47 3.56 -24.95
CA GLN A 134 19.20 2.99 -26.28
C GLN A 134 18.70 4.02 -27.29
N GLN A 135 18.51 5.28 -26.89
CA GLN A 135 18.14 6.43 -27.74
C GLN A 135 19.36 7.30 -28.02
#